data_AF-A0AA46P774-F1
#
_entry.id   AF-A0AA46P774-F1
#
_cell.length_a   1.000
_cell.length_b   1.000
_cell.length_c   1.000
_cell.angle_alpha   90.00
_cell.angle_beta   90.00
_cell.angle_gamma   90.00
#
_symmetry.space_group_name_H-M   'P 1'
#
loop_
_entity.id
_entity.type
_entity.pdbx_description
1 polymer ?
#
loop_
_entity_poly.entity_id
_entity_poly.type
_entity_poly.pdbx_seq_one_letter_code
_entity_poly.pdbx_strand_id
1 'polypeptide(L)'
;MKSSFGSDNSFRELERIPRSQKQKQESLQKILRSIEEKPERKKAIFPRFLSAAAVMAACVMFAFIIFSEDTITNGSSSSEMLGNSVISQTTIAISETEKSFSADGKYSAEIATVKDPKWENTARNAINSAIPSEVVIDAKPTYDIQFNLKGKEPVKMKVWNEQGEVYFKLIDSEEIYSVPPAEGSIFIEYIKAIAQSIQNTP
;
A
#
# COMPACT_ATOMS: atom_id res chain seq x y z
N MET A 1 -64.52 12.94 -7.86
CA MET A 1 -65.54 12.04 -7.28
C MET A 1 -65.26 10.62 -7.75
N LYS A 2 -65.40 9.67 -6.84
CA LYS A 2 -65.10 8.23 -6.97
C LYS A 2 -65.87 7.57 -8.12
N SER A 3 -65.26 6.60 -8.79
CA SER A 3 -65.99 5.47 -9.37
C SER A 3 -65.10 4.22 -9.40
N SER A 4 -64.95 3.57 -8.24
CA SER A 4 -64.43 2.22 -8.11
C SER A 4 -65.45 1.24 -8.72
N PHE A 5 -65.44 1.09 -10.04
CA PHE A 5 -66.33 0.17 -10.77
C PHE A 5 -65.55 -1.01 -11.40
N GLY A 6 -64.46 -1.43 -10.75
CA GLY A 6 -63.63 -2.55 -11.20
C GLY A 6 -63.82 -3.85 -10.41
N SER A 7 -64.42 -3.82 -9.22
CA SER A 7 -64.46 -4.96 -8.29
C SER A 7 -65.83 -5.62 -8.09
N ASP A 8 -66.92 -4.97 -8.50
CA ASP A 8 -68.27 -5.45 -8.15
C ASP A 8 -68.75 -6.61 -9.04
N ASN A 9 -68.09 -6.84 -10.18
CA ASN A 9 -68.42 -7.94 -11.11
C ASN A 9 -67.67 -9.24 -10.80
N SER A 10 -66.59 -9.22 -10.03
CA SER A 10 -65.71 -10.39 -9.82
C SER A 10 -66.33 -11.49 -8.96
N PHE A 11 -67.37 -11.17 -8.19
CA PHE A 11 -68.05 -12.11 -7.29
C PHE A 11 -69.38 -12.63 -7.84
N ARG A 12 -69.87 -12.07 -8.95
CA ARG A 12 -71.17 -12.41 -9.53
C ARG A 12 -71.20 -13.82 -10.14
N GLU A 13 -70.04 -14.31 -10.58
CA GLU A 13 -69.89 -15.69 -11.08
C GLU A 13 -69.90 -16.74 -9.96
N LEU A 14 -69.47 -16.37 -8.75
CA LEU A 14 -69.49 -17.27 -7.59
C LEU A 14 -70.91 -17.51 -7.05
N GLU A 15 -71.84 -16.61 -7.36
CA GLU A 15 -73.25 -16.74 -6.99
C GLU A 15 -74.00 -17.79 -7.83
N ARG A 16 -73.49 -18.08 -9.05
CA ARG A 16 -74.05 -19.10 -9.96
C ARG A 16 -73.71 -20.53 -9.56
N ILE A 17 -72.79 -20.73 -8.61
CA ILE A 17 -72.44 -22.06 -8.12
C ILE A 17 -73.48 -22.46 -7.06
N PRO A 18 -74.28 -23.51 -7.27
CA PRO A 18 -75.31 -23.93 -6.31
C PRO A 18 -74.62 -24.46 -5.04
N ARG A 19 -74.54 -23.61 -4.02
CA ARG A 19 -74.03 -23.96 -2.69
C ARG A 19 -75.08 -23.63 -1.65
N SER A 20 -75.16 -24.43 -0.59
CA SER A 20 -76.08 -24.16 0.51
C SER A 20 -75.63 -22.90 1.28
N GLN A 21 -76.58 -22.19 1.89
CA GLN A 21 -76.28 -21.01 2.71
C GLN A 21 -75.28 -21.33 3.84
N LYS A 22 -75.36 -22.55 4.39
CA LYS A 22 -74.43 -23.06 5.40
C LYS A 22 -72.98 -23.13 4.89
N GLN A 23 -72.77 -23.64 3.67
CA GLN A 23 -71.43 -23.70 3.06
C GLN A 23 -70.84 -22.32 2.80
N LYS A 24 -71.68 -21.33 2.47
CA LYS A 24 -71.25 -19.93 2.29
C LYS A 24 -70.77 -19.33 3.62
N GLN A 25 -71.50 -19.55 4.70
CA GLN A 25 -71.11 -19.08 6.04
C GLN A 25 -69.83 -19.75 6.55
N GLU A 26 -69.69 -21.07 6.37
CA GLU A 26 -68.48 -21.80 6.77
C GLU A 26 -67.25 -21.32 5.99
N SER A 27 -67.38 -21.07 4.69
CA SER A 27 -66.29 -20.54 3.86
C SER A 27 -65.88 -19.13 4.30
N LEU A 28 -66.84 -18.27 4.61
CA LEU A 28 -66.58 -16.92 5.09
C LEU A 28 -65.87 -16.94 6.45
N GLN A 29 -66.32 -17.76 7.39
CA GLN A 29 -65.64 -17.94 8.68
C GLN A 29 -64.21 -18.47 8.52
N LYS A 30 -63.99 -19.42 7.61
CA LYS A 30 -62.65 -19.95 7.32
C LYS A 30 -61.72 -18.88 6.76
N ILE A 31 -62.22 -18.02 5.88
CA ILE A 31 -61.45 -16.90 5.31
C ILE A 31 -61.11 -15.89 6.42
N LEU A 32 -62.10 -15.48 7.22
CA LEU A 32 -61.88 -14.54 8.32
C LEU A 32 -60.83 -15.07 9.31
N ARG A 33 -60.95 -16.34 9.70
CA ARG A 33 -59.98 -16.98 10.60
C ARG A 33 -58.59 -17.08 9.97
N SER A 34 -58.48 -17.34 8.67
CA SER A 34 -57.19 -17.37 7.97
C SER A 34 -56.53 -15.99 7.79
N ILE A 35 -57.33 -14.91 7.78
CA ILE A 35 -56.83 -13.54 7.75
C ILE A 35 -56.35 -13.13 9.16
N GLU A 36 -57.05 -13.60 10.18
CA GLU A 36 -56.71 -13.36 11.59
C GLU A 36 -55.47 -14.17 12.02
N GLU A 37 -55.32 -15.42 11.54
CA GLU A 37 -54.12 -16.26 11.69
C GLU A 37 -53.02 -15.91 10.67
N LYS A 38 -52.69 -14.62 10.52
CA LYS A 38 -51.52 -14.22 9.73
C LYS A 38 -50.27 -14.77 10.43
N PRO A 39 -49.42 -15.58 9.77
CA PRO A 39 -48.20 -16.07 10.41
C PRO A 39 -47.33 -14.86 10.75
N GLU A 40 -46.96 -14.72 12.03
CA GLU A 40 -45.99 -13.72 12.43
C GLU A 40 -44.74 -13.88 11.57
N ARG A 41 -44.47 -12.89 10.72
CA ARG A 41 -43.22 -12.84 9.97
C ARG A 41 -42.11 -12.80 11.02
N LYS A 42 -41.41 -13.92 11.20
CA LYS A 42 -40.19 -14.01 12.00
C LYS A 42 -39.22 -12.97 11.48
N LYS A 43 -39.21 -11.79 12.09
CA LYS A 43 -38.18 -10.79 11.88
C LYS A 43 -36.89 -11.47 12.34
N ALA A 44 -35.93 -11.64 11.43
CA ALA A 44 -34.63 -12.16 11.80
C ALA A 44 -34.08 -11.27 12.93
N ILE A 45 -34.01 -11.85 14.13
CA ILE A 45 -33.44 -11.21 15.32
C ILE A 45 -31.93 -11.33 15.15
N PHE A 46 -31.36 -10.63 14.17
CA PHE A 46 -29.97 -10.24 14.31
C PHE A 46 -29.98 -9.01 15.22
N PRO A 47 -29.49 -9.14 16.45
CA PRO A 47 -29.55 -8.03 17.36
C PRO A 47 -28.75 -6.85 16.82
N ARG A 48 -29.36 -5.66 16.86
CA ARG A 48 -28.78 -4.38 16.42
C ARG A 48 -27.39 -4.08 17.01
N PHE A 49 -27.06 -4.68 18.15
CA PHE A 49 -25.75 -4.57 18.79
C PHE A 49 -24.65 -5.38 18.07
N LEU A 50 -24.97 -6.51 17.42
CA LEU A 50 -24.00 -7.24 16.59
C LEU A 50 -23.64 -6.43 15.34
N SER A 51 -24.61 -5.73 14.73
CA SER A 51 -24.31 -4.82 13.61
C SER A 51 -23.49 -3.61 14.05
N ALA A 52 -23.74 -3.06 15.24
CA ALA A 52 -22.96 -1.93 15.75
C ALA A 52 -21.51 -2.33 16.09
N ALA A 53 -21.32 -3.49 16.72
CA ALA A 53 -19.99 -4.03 17.02
C ALA A 53 -19.21 -4.36 15.73
N ALA A 54 -19.88 -4.92 14.71
CA ALA A 54 -19.26 -5.20 13.42
C ALA A 54 -18.82 -3.91 12.70
N VAL A 55 -19.64 -2.86 12.72
CA VAL A 55 -19.29 -1.55 12.13
C VAL A 55 -18.13 -0.90 12.89
N MET A 56 -18.14 -0.93 14.22
CA MET A 56 -17.03 -0.42 15.04
C MET A 56 -15.73 -1.19 14.75
N ALA A 57 -15.79 -2.52 14.66
CA ALA A 57 -14.63 -3.34 14.31
C ALA A 57 -14.11 -3.04 12.90
N ALA A 58 -15.00 -2.84 11.93
CA ALA A 58 -14.63 -2.44 10.57
C ALA A 58 -13.98 -1.05 10.53
N CYS A 59 -14.52 -0.07 11.25
CA CYS A 59 -13.93 1.27 11.36
C CYS A 59 -12.56 1.23 12.06
N VAL A 60 -12.40 0.43 13.11
CA VAL A 60 -11.10 0.25 13.79
C VAL A 60 -10.10 -0.42 12.84
N MET A 61 -10.49 -1.47 12.11
CA MET A 61 -9.60 -2.09 11.10
C MET A 61 -9.22 -1.11 9.99
N PHE A 62 -10.16 -0.29 9.51
CA PHE A 62 -9.88 0.70 8.47
C PHE A 62 -8.97 1.82 8.97
N ALA A 63 -9.18 2.30 10.19
CA ALA A 63 -8.27 3.23 10.85
C ALA A 63 -6.89 2.58 11.05
N PHE A 64 -6.84 1.31 11.46
CA PHE A 64 -5.57 0.59 11.59
C PHE A 64 -4.86 0.47 10.24
N ILE A 65 -5.57 0.22 9.15
CA ILE A 65 -4.97 0.18 7.80
C ILE A 65 -4.43 1.56 7.43
N ILE A 66 -5.20 2.63 7.57
CA ILE A 66 -4.75 4.00 7.22
C ILE A 66 -3.56 4.45 8.09
N PHE A 67 -3.66 4.28 9.42
CA PHE A 67 -2.56 4.64 10.32
C PHE A 67 -1.37 3.69 10.20
N SER A 68 -1.56 2.42 9.83
CA SER A 68 -0.45 1.53 9.52
C SER A 68 0.22 1.92 8.21
N GLU A 69 -0.55 2.39 7.21
CA GLU A 69 -0.01 2.93 5.97
C GLU A 69 0.89 4.13 6.28
N ASP A 70 0.44 5.07 7.14
CA ASP A 70 1.28 6.18 7.61
C ASP A 70 2.52 5.71 8.40
N THR A 71 2.47 4.60 9.16
CA THR A 71 3.69 4.06 9.81
C THR A 71 4.60 3.24 8.87
N ILE A 72 4.06 2.72 7.77
CA ILE A 72 4.81 2.02 6.73
C ILE A 72 5.46 3.03 5.78
N THR A 73 4.86 4.21 5.59
CA THR A 73 5.40 5.28 4.75
C THR A 73 6.18 6.34 5.53
N ASN A 74 5.84 6.61 6.79
CA ASN A 74 6.50 7.59 7.66
C ASN A 74 6.91 6.94 8.99
N GLY A 75 8.09 6.32 9.02
CA GLY A 75 8.67 5.88 10.30
C GLY A 75 9.42 4.55 10.28
N SER A 76 10.28 4.30 9.29
CA SER A 76 11.52 3.60 9.62
C SER A 76 12.51 4.66 10.11
N SER A 77 12.40 4.96 11.40
CA SER A 77 13.36 5.77 12.15
C SER A 77 14.77 5.26 11.87
N SER A 78 15.50 5.92 10.98
CA SER A 78 16.97 6.12 10.87
C SER A 78 17.95 5.00 11.29
N SER A 79 17.52 3.78 11.56
CA SER A 79 18.34 2.82 12.31
C SER A 79 18.88 1.70 11.44
N GLU A 80 18.25 1.34 10.32
CA GLU A 80 18.71 0.20 9.51
C GLU A 80 18.27 0.29 8.03
N MET A 81 18.63 1.35 7.29
CA MET A 81 18.38 1.40 5.83
C MET A 81 18.97 0.18 5.11
N LEU A 82 20.22 -0.16 5.42
CA LEU A 82 20.80 -1.46 5.08
C LEU A 82 20.77 -2.42 6.28
N GLY A 83 20.86 -1.88 7.49
CA GLY A 83 20.89 -2.64 8.73
C GLY A 83 22.04 -3.64 8.76
N ASN A 84 21.75 -4.86 9.24
CA ASN A 84 22.66 -6.01 9.21
C ASN A 84 22.47 -6.91 7.97
N SER A 85 21.76 -6.43 6.94
CA SER A 85 21.49 -7.23 5.74
C SER A 85 22.77 -7.45 4.92
N VAL A 86 23.02 -8.68 4.48
CA VAL A 86 24.19 -8.99 3.63
C VAL A 86 24.00 -8.39 2.23
N ILE A 87 24.95 -7.57 1.80
CA ILE A 87 24.95 -6.97 0.45
C ILE A 87 25.55 -7.99 -0.50
N SER A 88 24.71 -8.63 -1.32
CA SER A 88 25.13 -9.65 -2.27
C SER A 88 25.84 -9.08 -3.50
N GLN A 89 25.41 -7.89 -3.94
CA GLN A 89 25.94 -7.20 -5.10
C GLN A 89 25.52 -5.73 -5.01
N THR A 90 26.42 -4.83 -5.39
CA THR A 90 26.07 -3.42 -5.60
C THR A 90 26.22 -3.07 -7.06
N THR A 91 25.27 -2.30 -7.58
CA THR A 91 25.28 -1.77 -8.94
C THR A 91 25.40 -0.26 -8.84
N ILE A 92 26.34 0.34 -9.56
CA ILE A 92 26.63 1.78 -9.52
C ILE A 92 26.62 2.31 -10.95
N ALA A 93 25.91 3.40 -11.18
CA ALA A 93 25.91 4.13 -12.43
C ALA A 93 26.15 5.62 -12.17
N ILE A 94 26.67 6.33 -13.17
CA ILE A 94 26.67 7.80 -13.14
C ILE A 94 25.22 8.25 -13.31
N SER A 95 24.77 9.17 -12.45
CA SER A 95 23.39 9.64 -12.52
C SER A 95 23.25 10.72 -13.60
N GLU A 96 22.23 10.59 -14.46
CA GLU A 96 21.97 11.58 -15.51
C GLU A 96 21.01 12.68 -15.03
N THR A 97 19.99 12.27 -14.27
CA THR A 97 18.92 13.14 -13.79
C THR A 97 18.40 12.68 -12.43
N GLU A 98 17.67 13.56 -11.76
CA GLU A 98 16.98 13.24 -10.50
C GLU A 98 15.81 12.27 -10.68
N LYS A 99 15.23 12.16 -11.89
CA LYS A 99 14.00 11.39 -12.13
C LYS A 99 14.25 10.01 -12.75
N SER A 100 15.34 9.85 -13.50
CA SER A 100 15.74 8.57 -14.06
C SER A 100 16.61 7.80 -13.07
N PHE A 101 16.64 6.47 -13.17
CA PHE A 101 17.55 5.63 -12.39
C PHE A 101 18.28 4.67 -13.32
N SER A 102 19.61 4.79 -13.37
CA SER A 102 20.44 4.09 -14.34
C SER A 102 21.07 2.81 -13.79
N ALA A 103 21.11 2.60 -12.47
CA ALA A 103 21.72 1.41 -11.86
C ALA A 103 20.75 0.21 -11.75
N ASP A 104 19.95 -0.06 -12.78
CA ASP A 104 18.83 -1.04 -12.75
C ASP A 104 19.25 -2.53 -12.79
N GLY A 105 20.54 -2.82 -12.61
CA GLY A 105 21.09 -4.16 -12.55
C GLY A 105 21.17 -4.90 -13.89
N LYS A 106 20.72 -4.28 -14.99
CA LYS A 106 21.01 -4.78 -16.34
C LYS A 106 22.47 -4.48 -16.66
N TYR A 107 23.16 -5.45 -17.25
CA TYR A 107 24.55 -5.25 -17.64
C TYR A 107 24.62 -4.25 -18.80
N SER A 108 25.24 -3.09 -18.56
CA SER A 108 25.56 -2.10 -19.58
C SER A 108 26.99 -1.60 -19.36
N ALA A 109 27.61 -1.03 -20.40
CA ALA A 109 28.95 -0.43 -20.31
C ALA A 109 28.99 0.79 -19.36
N GLU A 110 27.83 1.33 -18.99
CA GLU A 110 27.67 2.52 -18.16
C GLU A 110 27.45 2.18 -16.67
N ILE A 111 27.51 0.89 -16.33
CA ILE A 111 27.19 0.36 -15.01
C ILE A 111 28.36 -0.47 -14.47
N ALA A 112 28.83 -0.14 -13.27
CA ALA A 112 29.75 -0.98 -12.52
C ALA A 112 29.00 -1.91 -11.57
N THR A 113 29.42 -3.17 -11.53
CA THR A 113 28.97 -4.15 -10.55
C THR A 113 30.09 -4.46 -9.57
N VAL A 114 29.80 -4.36 -8.27
CA VAL A 114 30.77 -4.62 -7.20
C VAL A 114 30.30 -5.75 -6.30
N LYS A 115 31.23 -6.67 -6.05
CA LYS A 115 31.10 -7.80 -5.12
C LYS A 115 32.37 -7.88 -4.27
N ASP A 116 32.54 -6.90 -3.39
CA ASP A 116 33.71 -6.77 -2.51
C ASP A 116 33.26 -6.60 -1.05
N PRO A 117 33.69 -7.48 -0.12
CA PRO A 117 33.41 -7.33 1.30
C PRO A 117 33.90 -6.02 1.92
N LYS A 118 34.99 -5.43 1.41
CA LYS A 118 35.47 -4.12 1.90
C LYS A 118 34.46 -3.03 1.55
N TRP A 119 34.02 -3.01 0.29
CA TRP A 119 32.96 -2.12 -0.17
C TRP A 119 31.69 -2.30 0.66
N GLU A 120 31.26 -3.54 0.91
CA GLU A 120 30.07 -3.82 1.72
C GLU A 120 30.14 -3.15 3.10
N ASN A 121 31.27 -3.28 3.80
CA ASN A 121 31.46 -2.66 5.11
C ASN A 121 31.47 -1.14 5.02
N THR A 122 32.16 -0.56 4.03
CA THR A 122 32.21 0.89 3.82
C THR A 122 30.83 1.45 3.53
N ALA A 123 30.09 0.86 2.60
CA ALA A 123 28.74 1.29 2.24
C ALA A 123 27.78 1.18 3.42
N ARG A 124 27.84 0.08 4.17
CA ARG A 124 27.03 -0.12 5.37
C ARG A 124 27.31 0.96 6.42
N ASN A 125 28.58 1.22 6.71
CA ASN A 125 28.96 2.21 7.71
C ASN A 125 28.46 3.60 7.31
N ALA A 126 28.67 4.01 6.05
CA ALA A 126 28.25 5.31 5.56
C ALA A 126 26.73 5.50 5.57
N ILE A 127 25.97 4.47 5.16
CA ILE A 127 24.51 4.57 5.07
C ILE A 127 23.87 4.49 6.45
N ASN A 128 24.37 3.62 7.34
CA ASN A 128 23.81 3.48 8.69
C ASN A 128 24.25 4.62 9.62
N SER A 129 25.33 5.36 9.33
CA SER A 129 25.74 6.54 10.10
C SER A 129 25.07 7.83 9.65
N ALA A 130 24.32 7.79 8.55
CA ALA A 130 23.71 8.96 7.97
C ALA A 130 22.56 9.50 8.83
N ILE A 131 22.44 10.82 8.85
CA ILE A 131 21.42 11.54 9.60
C ILE A 131 20.49 12.28 8.64
N PRO A 132 19.19 12.39 8.94
CA PRO A 132 18.28 13.22 8.15
C PRO A 132 18.80 14.66 8.01
N SER A 133 18.61 15.24 6.84
CA SER A 133 19.06 16.59 6.49
C SER A 133 17.93 17.37 5.83
N GLU A 134 17.79 18.64 6.21
CA GLU A 134 16.81 19.57 5.63
C GLU A 134 17.38 20.34 4.42
N VAL A 135 18.57 19.96 3.94
CA VAL A 135 19.23 20.62 2.81
C VAL A 135 18.44 20.41 1.52
N VAL A 136 18.17 21.50 0.81
CA VAL A 136 17.68 21.46 -0.58
C VAL A 136 18.89 21.42 -1.50
N ILE A 137 19.02 20.34 -2.27
CA ILE A 137 20.14 20.15 -3.20
C ILE A 137 19.68 20.53 -4.60
N ASP A 138 20.10 21.71 -5.08
CA ASP A 138 19.77 22.20 -6.43
C ASP A 138 20.64 21.55 -7.53
N ALA A 139 21.64 20.77 -7.13
CA ALA A 139 22.54 20.08 -8.03
C ALA A 139 21.98 18.73 -8.51
N LYS A 140 22.45 18.28 -9.67
CA LYS A 140 22.11 16.94 -10.16
C LYS A 140 22.79 15.88 -9.28
N PRO A 141 22.13 14.73 -9.05
CA PRO A 141 22.77 13.59 -8.41
C PRO A 141 24.03 13.19 -9.18
N THR A 142 25.04 12.75 -8.45
CA THR A 142 26.32 12.29 -9.02
C THR A 142 26.25 10.81 -9.39
N TYR A 143 25.60 9.99 -8.56
CA TYR A 143 25.56 8.54 -8.74
C TYR A 143 24.17 7.96 -8.43
N ASP A 144 23.83 6.92 -9.17
CA ASP A 144 22.73 6.01 -8.86
C ASP A 144 23.30 4.71 -8.32
N ILE A 145 22.81 4.25 -7.18
CA ILE A 145 23.31 3.06 -6.50
C ILE A 145 22.15 2.12 -6.18
N GLN A 146 22.29 0.85 -6.56
CA GLN A 146 21.39 -0.23 -6.16
C GLN A 146 22.14 -1.27 -5.33
N PHE A 147 21.72 -1.46 -4.09
CA PHE A 147 22.20 -2.53 -3.21
C PHE A 147 21.26 -3.73 -3.31
N ASN A 148 21.75 -4.83 -3.91
CA ASN A 148 21.03 -6.10 -3.92
C ASN A 148 21.30 -6.84 -2.61
N LEU A 149 20.30 -6.93 -1.76
CA LEU A 149 20.37 -7.57 -0.46
C LEU A 149 20.00 -9.05 -0.54
N LYS A 150 20.66 -9.90 0.25
CA LYS A 150 20.33 -11.32 0.30
C LYS A 150 18.97 -11.55 0.99
N GLY A 151 17.98 -12.01 0.23
CA GLY A 151 16.65 -12.35 0.76
C GLY A 151 15.77 -11.14 1.10
N LYS A 152 16.12 -9.95 0.61
CA LYS A 152 15.34 -8.72 0.75
C LYS A 152 15.25 -8.00 -0.59
N GLU A 153 14.34 -7.04 -0.69
CA GLU A 153 14.24 -6.19 -1.87
C GLU A 153 15.49 -5.32 -2.05
N PRO A 154 15.88 -4.98 -3.29
CA PRO A 154 17.00 -4.09 -3.54
C PRO A 154 16.73 -2.68 -3.01
N VAL A 155 17.72 -2.08 -2.38
CA VAL A 155 17.66 -0.67 -1.95
C VAL A 155 18.25 0.19 -3.06
N LYS A 156 17.46 1.13 -3.57
CA LYS A 156 17.86 2.06 -4.63
C LYS A 156 18.00 3.47 -4.07
N MET A 157 19.10 4.13 -4.37
CA MET A 157 19.36 5.48 -3.90
C MET A 157 20.11 6.34 -4.91
N LYS A 158 19.92 7.64 -4.77
CA LYS A 158 20.66 8.69 -5.45
C LYS A 158 21.65 9.30 -4.50
N VAL A 159 22.85 9.60 -4.98
CA VAL A 159 23.94 10.15 -4.18
C VAL A 159 24.42 11.46 -4.80
N TRP A 160 24.60 12.47 -3.96
CA TRP A 160 25.20 13.76 -4.29
C TRP A 160 26.51 13.91 -3.54
N ASN A 161 27.49 14.54 -4.20
CA ASN A 161 28.75 14.94 -3.59
C ASN A 161 28.97 16.43 -3.85
N GLU A 162 28.49 17.26 -2.92
CA GLU A 162 28.48 18.71 -3.05
C GLU A 162 29.40 19.33 -2.00
N GLN A 163 30.37 20.13 -2.44
CA GLN A 163 31.32 20.85 -1.56
C GLN A 163 32.09 19.95 -0.56
N GLY A 164 32.23 18.65 -0.85
CA GLY A 164 32.89 17.68 0.02
C GLY A 164 31.96 16.99 1.01
N GLU A 165 30.69 17.38 1.04
CA GLU A 165 29.63 16.71 1.80
C GLU A 165 28.92 15.68 0.92
N VAL A 166 28.56 14.56 1.54
CA VAL A 166 27.89 13.45 0.85
C VAL A 166 26.45 13.37 1.33
N TYR A 167 25.53 13.46 0.36
CA TYR A 167 24.12 13.32 0.61
C TYR A 167 23.56 12.16 -0.18
N PHE A 168 22.50 11.54 0.33
CA PHE A 168 21.73 10.58 -0.45
C PHE A 168 20.24 10.68 -0.17
N LYS A 169 19.47 10.12 -1.09
CA LYS A 169 18.01 10.02 -1.04
C LYS A 169 17.61 8.65 -1.59
N LEU A 170 16.70 7.95 -0.92
CA LEU A 170 16.12 6.73 -1.48
C LEU A 170 15.17 7.09 -2.63
N ILE A 171 15.06 6.24 -3.65
CA ILE A 171 14.23 6.58 -4.82
C ILE A 171 12.74 6.71 -4.50
N ASP A 172 12.28 6.00 -3.46
CA ASP A 172 10.88 5.96 -3.02
C ASP A 172 10.63 6.84 -1.78
N SER A 173 11.59 7.70 -1.39
CA SER A 173 11.47 8.60 -0.24
C SER A 173 11.77 10.04 -0.63
N GLU A 174 11.11 10.99 0.01
CA GLU A 174 11.42 12.43 -0.13
C GLU A 174 12.53 12.89 0.83
N GLU A 175 12.90 12.06 1.81
CA GLU A 175 13.88 12.41 2.83
C GLU A 175 15.32 12.37 2.29
N ILE A 176 16.06 13.45 2.56
CA ILE A 176 17.48 13.56 2.25
C ILE A 176 18.29 13.25 3.51
N TYR A 177 19.36 12.51 3.34
CA TYR A 177 20.27 12.10 4.40
C TYR A 177 21.66 12.67 4.13
N SER A 178 22.32 13.14 5.18
CA SER A 178 23.72 13.57 5.17
C SER A 178 24.57 12.48 5.81
N VAL A 179 25.63 12.08 5.12
CA VAL A 179 26.64 11.17 5.68
C VAL A 179 27.67 11.99 6.44
N PRO A 180 28.10 11.58 7.66
CA PRO A 180 29.14 12.29 8.37
C PRO A 180 30.45 12.34 7.55
N PRO A 181 31.25 13.42 7.64
CA PRO A 181 32.38 13.65 6.73
C PRO A 181 33.43 12.53 6.70
N ALA A 182 33.67 11.86 7.82
CA ALA A 182 34.66 10.80 7.93
C ALA A 182 34.27 9.57 7.09
N GLU A 183 33.02 9.11 7.23
CA GLU A 183 32.47 8.00 6.47
C GLU A 183 32.18 8.39 5.02
N GLY A 184 31.67 9.62 4.81
CA GLY A 184 31.32 10.14 3.48
C GLY A 184 32.52 10.23 2.55
N SER A 185 33.66 10.70 3.05
CA SER A 185 34.90 10.80 2.25
C SER A 185 35.37 9.43 1.75
N ILE A 186 35.36 8.42 2.62
CA ILE A 186 35.78 7.05 2.26
C ILE A 186 34.79 6.43 1.28
N PHE A 187 33.49 6.63 1.52
CA PHE A 187 32.42 6.12 0.67
C PHE A 187 32.51 6.67 -0.76
N ILE A 188 32.65 7.99 -0.91
CA ILE A 188 32.70 8.62 -2.22
C ILE A 188 33.99 8.32 -2.96
N GLU A 189 35.12 8.17 -2.26
CA GLU A 189 36.39 7.76 -2.86
C GLU A 189 36.30 6.36 -3.47
N TYR A 190 35.68 5.42 -2.74
CA TYR A 190 35.44 4.07 -3.26
C TYR A 190 34.54 4.09 -4.50
N ILE A 191 33.44 4.85 -4.45
CA ILE A 191 32.53 5.00 -5.60
C ILE A 191 33.28 5.58 -6.81
N LYS A 192 34.12 6.61 -6.60
CA LYS A 192 34.92 7.21 -7.67
C LYS A 192 35.88 6.19 -8.28
N ALA A 193 36.58 5.41 -7.47
CA ALA A 193 37.47 4.35 -7.95
C ALA A 193 36.71 3.29 -8.76
N ILE A 194 35.49 2.92 -8.33
CA ILE A 194 34.62 2.01 -9.06
C ILE A 194 34.14 2.65 -10.37
N ALA A 195 33.69 3.90 -10.35
CA ALA A 195 33.18 4.60 -11.51
C ALA A 195 34.24 4.87 -12.58
N GLN A 196 35.52 5.01 -12.20
CA GLN A 196 36.63 5.06 -13.16
C GLN A 196 36.72 3.80 -14.02
N SER A 197 36.30 2.63 -13.52
CA SER A 197 36.24 1.41 -14.34
C SER A 197 35.18 1.51 -15.44
N ILE A 198 34.10 2.26 -15.21
CA ILE A 198 33.02 2.50 -16.18
C ILE A 198 33.55 3.36 -17.33
N GLN A 199 34.23 4.47 -17.02
CA GLN A 199 34.70 5.44 -18.00
C GLN A 199 35.84 4.92 -18.91
N ASN A 200 36.58 3.91 -18.45
CA ASN A 200 37.71 3.34 -19.20
C ASN A 200 37.34 2.09 -20.01
N THR A 201 36.05 1.73 -20.08
CA THR A 201 35.57 0.62 -20.91
C THR A 201 35.34 1.14 -22.34
N PRO A 202 36.04 0.60 -23.36
CA PRO A 202 36.02 1.13 -24.74
C PRO A 202 34.69 0.91 -25.49
#